data_AF-A0A7W7Y923-F1
#
_entry.id   AF-A0A7W7Y923-F1
#
_cell.length_a   1.000
_cell.length_b   1.000
_cell.length_c   1.000
_cell.angle_alpha   90.00
_cell.angle_beta   90.00
_cell.angle_gamma   90.00
#
_symmetry.space_group_name_H-M   'P 1'
#
loop_
_entity.id
_entity.type
_entity.pdbx_description
1 polymer ?
#
loop_
_entity_poly.entity_id
_entity_poly.type
_entity_poly.pdbx_seq_one_letter_code
_entity_poly.pdbx_strand_id
1 'polypeptide(L)'
;MWTPAKIETRKVKLDLSASGQLGCKVRQVLCDDVIICNATDHIEWTDHSLLEVELCEVCLFKGCSMGGCVALRRAADRVLFIPAFEAMLKGDEVVREYAPPGWMMKHGPLSLSQADWGVIELASSGAPSYGSLTQISTSEMLRLFHFLAPRDFLRDYLSPAFARWDLILATSGRDSVADIAYLKRLFSEPAVFTGHSFCTPDPGSSTVSVFLDFLSIHEWRVFSAEDKPAVRLSEDLYFRPWP
;
A
#
# COMPACT_ATOMS: atom_id res chain seq x y z
N MET A 1 4.83 -2.96 -5.08
CA MET A 1 3.54 -3.38 -4.47
C MET A 1 3.33 -4.86 -4.73
N TRP A 2 2.49 -5.52 -3.94
CA TRP A 2 2.12 -6.91 -4.15
C TRP A 2 0.88 -6.99 -5.04
N THR A 3 1.01 -7.71 -6.16
CA THR A 3 -0.10 -8.08 -7.05
C THR A 3 -0.20 -9.59 -7.02
N PRO A 4 -1.25 -10.16 -6.41
CA PRO A 4 -1.31 -11.59 -6.19
C PRO A 4 -1.58 -12.34 -7.48
N ALA A 5 -1.06 -13.56 -7.59
CA ALA A 5 -1.35 -14.45 -8.71
C ALA A 5 -2.67 -15.20 -8.51
N LYS A 6 -3.10 -15.36 -7.25
CA LYS A 6 -4.31 -16.09 -6.88
C LYS A 6 -5.07 -15.39 -5.77
N ILE A 7 -6.39 -15.29 -5.92
CA ILE A 7 -7.31 -14.82 -4.88
C ILE A 7 -8.39 -15.86 -4.67
N GLU A 8 -8.64 -16.20 -3.42
CA GLU A 8 -9.67 -17.16 -3.06
C GLU A 8 -10.38 -16.77 -1.77
N THR A 9 -11.54 -17.37 -1.56
CA THR A 9 -12.24 -17.27 -0.29
C THR A 9 -12.51 -18.64 0.28
N ARG A 10 -12.45 -18.74 1.61
CA ARG A 10 -12.73 -19.98 2.33
C ARG A 10 -13.60 -19.71 3.53
N LYS A 11 -14.52 -20.62 3.81
CA LYS A 11 -15.33 -20.60 5.05
C LYS A 11 -14.55 -21.36 6.12
N VAL A 12 -14.32 -20.70 7.25
CA VAL A 12 -13.68 -21.30 8.43
C VAL A 12 -14.58 -21.13 9.64
N LYS A 13 -14.36 -21.96 10.66
CA LYS A 13 -15.00 -21.80 11.97
C LYS A 13 -13.92 -21.36 12.95
N LEU A 14 -14.05 -20.14 13.47
CA LEU A 14 -13.15 -19.62 14.51
C LEU A 14 -13.64 -20.07 15.88
N ASP A 15 -12.70 -20.41 16.76
CA ASP A 15 -12.98 -20.67 18.17
C ASP A 15 -12.89 -19.36 18.95
N LEU A 16 -14.06 -18.76 19.19
CA LEU A 16 -14.21 -17.52 19.94
C LEU A 16 -14.62 -17.80 21.40
N SER A 17 -14.40 -19.01 21.92
CA SER A 17 -14.83 -19.41 23.26
C SER A 17 -14.29 -18.50 24.37
N ALA A 18 -13.11 -17.91 24.18
CA ALA A 18 -12.52 -16.93 25.10
C ALA A 18 -13.34 -15.64 25.24
N SER A 19 -14.19 -15.27 24.28
CA SER A 19 -15.15 -14.16 24.38
C SER A 19 -16.58 -14.63 24.70
N GLY A 20 -16.78 -15.90 25.04
CA GLY A 20 -18.09 -16.50 25.30
C GLY A 20 -18.91 -16.80 24.05
N GLN A 21 -18.35 -16.63 22.85
CA GLN A 21 -19.02 -16.94 21.59
C GLN A 21 -18.65 -18.35 21.12
N LEU A 22 -19.62 -19.27 21.08
CA LEU A 22 -19.37 -20.64 20.62
C LEU A 22 -19.33 -20.71 19.09
N GLY A 23 -18.12 -20.71 18.54
CA GLY A 23 -17.86 -21.14 17.17
C GLY A 23 -18.48 -20.26 16.08
N CYS A 24 -17.80 -19.19 15.68
CA CYS A 24 -18.27 -18.29 14.63
C CYS A 24 -17.82 -18.79 13.24
N LYS A 25 -18.77 -18.92 12.31
CA LYS A 25 -18.45 -19.21 10.91
C LYS A 25 -18.16 -17.89 10.21
N VAL A 26 -16.95 -17.74 9.68
CA VAL A 26 -16.53 -16.56 8.94
C VAL A 26 -16.00 -16.95 7.57
N ARG A 27 -16.03 -16.02 6.63
CA ARG A 27 -15.30 -16.14 5.37
C ARG A 27 -13.98 -15.38 5.45
N GLN A 28 -12.91 -16.05 5.07
CA GLN A 28 -11.59 -15.45 4.88
C GLN A 28 -11.36 -15.14 3.41
N VAL A 29 -10.61 -14.09 3.14
CA VAL A 29 -10.07 -13.76 1.81
C VAL A 29 -8.57 -13.98 1.86
N LEU A 30 -8.06 -14.73 0.89
CA LEU A 30 -6.65 -15.06 0.76
C LEU A 30 -6.14 -14.57 -0.59
N CYS A 31 -4.92 -14.03 -0.57
CA CYS A 31 -4.12 -13.70 -1.74
C CYS A 31 -2.82 -14.49 -1.64
N ASP A 32 -2.49 -15.31 -2.65
CA ASP A 32 -1.32 -16.20 -2.64
C ASP A 32 -1.14 -16.97 -1.31
N ASP A 33 -2.22 -17.57 -0.81
CA ASP A 33 -2.31 -18.30 0.47
C ASP A 33 -2.08 -17.45 1.74
N VAL A 34 -1.95 -16.12 1.61
CA VAL A 34 -1.88 -15.17 2.72
C VAL A 34 -3.27 -14.60 3.01
N ILE A 35 -3.72 -14.69 4.27
CA ILE A 35 -5.00 -14.13 4.70
C ILE A 35 -4.90 -12.61 4.71
N ILE A 36 -5.63 -11.94 3.82
CA ILE A 36 -5.69 -10.47 3.77
C ILE A 36 -6.90 -9.92 4.53
N CYS A 37 -7.96 -10.72 4.64
CA CYS A 37 -9.13 -10.43 5.46
C CYS A 37 -9.50 -11.69 6.27
N ASN A 38 -9.40 -11.63 7.59
CA ASN A 38 -9.58 -12.81 8.44
C ASN A 38 -11.06 -13.13 8.75
N ALA A 39 -11.96 -12.17 8.60
CA ALA A 39 -13.41 -12.36 8.71
C ALA A 39 -14.17 -11.31 7.86
N THR A 40 -14.18 -11.49 6.54
CA THR A 40 -14.72 -10.48 5.59
C THR A 40 -16.19 -10.12 5.83
N ASP A 41 -16.98 -11.07 6.33
CA ASP A 41 -18.41 -10.88 6.65
C ASP A 41 -18.62 -9.95 7.87
N HIS A 42 -17.57 -9.71 8.67
CA HIS A 42 -17.58 -8.88 9.87
C HIS A 42 -16.89 -7.53 9.71
N ILE A 43 -16.23 -7.30 8.56
CA ILE A 43 -15.60 -6.01 8.27
C ILE A 43 -16.69 -4.96 8.06
N GLU A 44 -16.55 -3.81 8.70
CA GLU A 44 -17.43 -2.66 8.50
C GLU A 44 -16.95 -1.84 7.29
N TRP A 45 -17.53 -2.11 6.13
CA TRP A 45 -17.12 -1.54 4.84
C TRP A 45 -17.55 -0.08 4.59
N THR A 46 -18.11 0.61 5.58
CA THR A 46 -18.73 1.94 5.40
C THR A 46 -17.73 3.08 5.23
N ASP A 47 -16.55 2.98 5.86
CA ASP A 47 -15.50 4.00 5.79
C ASP A 47 -14.29 3.48 5.00
N HIS A 48 -14.24 3.74 3.70
CA HIS A 48 -13.15 3.29 2.83
C HIS A 48 -11.80 3.98 3.13
N SER A 49 -11.78 5.05 3.95
CA SER A 49 -10.55 5.71 4.39
C SER A 49 -9.89 5.01 5.57
N LEU A 50 -10.63 4.17 6.29
CA LEU A 50 -10.16 3.42 7.45
C LEU A 50 -10.96 2.12 7.65
N LEU A 51 -10.40 1.02 7.17
CA LEU A 51 -10.96 -0.32 7.26
C LEU A 51 -10.05 -1.22 8.08
N GLU A 52 -10.60 -1.87 9.11
CA GLU A 52 -9.89 -2.92 9.86
C GLU A 52 -10.17 -4.26 9.17
N VAL A 53 -9.16 -4.77 8.45
CA VAL A 53 -9.26 -6.03 7.67
C VAL A 53 -8.74 -7.24 8.43
N GLU A 54 -7.96 -7.00 9.48
CA GLU A 54 -7.42 -8.00 10.39
C GLU A 54 -8.05 -7.79 11.77
N LEU A 55 -9.24 -8.37 11.98
CA LEU A 55 -10.01 -8.24 13.21
C LEU A 55 -9.44 -9.11 14.33
N CYS A 56 -9.77 -8.79 15.58
CA CYS A 56 -9.38 -9.59 16.74
C CYS A 56 -9.83 -11.06 16.61
N GLU A 57 -8.91 -12.02 16.64
CA GLU A 57 -9.23 -13.45 16.51
C GLU A 57 -10.02 -14.03 17.70
N VAL A 58 -10.11 -13.29 18.82
CA VAL A 58 -10.83 -13.72 20.02
C VAL A 58 -12.31 -13.31 19.99
N CYS A 59 -12.64 -12.19 19.37
CA CYS A 59 -13.98 -11.59 19.49
C CYS A 59 -14.53 -10.96 18.20
N LEU A 60 -13.69 -10.76 17.17
CA LEU A 60 -14.02 -10.13 15.89
C LEU A 60 -14.59 -8.70 15.99
N PHE A 61 -14.46 -8.04 17.14
CA PHE A 61 -14.88 -6.65 17.30
C PHE A 61 -13.81 -5.70 16.75
N LYS A 62 -14.27 -4.74 15.93
CA LYS A 62 -13.49 -3.59 15.47
C LYS A 62 -12.91 -2.82 16.65
N GLY A 63 -11.65 -2.42 16.55
CA GLY A 63 -10.91 -1.66 17.56
C GLY A 63 -10.52 -2.47 18.80
N CYS A 64 -10.79 -3.78 18.83
CA CYS A 64 -10.35 -4.63 19.94
C CYS A 64 -8.84 -4.92 19.88
N SER A 65 -8.27 -5.01 18.68
CA SER A 65 -6.83 -5.17 18.46
C SER A 65 -6.25 -3.89 17.87
N MET A 66 -4.97 -3.65 18.14
CA MET A 66 -4.25 -2.53 17.52
C MET A 66 -3.81 -2.92 16.10
N GLY A 67 -3.93 -2.00 15.15
CA GLY A 67 -3.48 -2.18 13.78
C GLY A 67 -4.52 -2.86 12.89
N GLY A 68 -4.04 -3.63 11.91
CA GLY A 68 -4.93 -4.33 10.97
C GLY A 68 -5.66 -3.40 9.99
N CYS A 69 -5.26 -2.13 9.92
CA CYS A 69 -6.01 -1.08 9.25
C CYS A 69 -5.46 -0.76 7.85
N VAL A 70 -6.36 -0.52 6.90
CA VAL A 70 -6.05 -0.11 5.53
C VAL A 70 -6.99 0.98 5.06
N ALA A 71 -6.60 1.70 4.02
CA ALA A 71 -7.51 2.49 3.20
C ALA A 71 -7.66 1.81 1.83
N LEU A 72 -8.87 1.83 1.29
CA LEU A 72 -9.14 1.38 -0.07
C LEU A 72 -9.18 2.56 -1.02
N ARG A 73 -8.41 2.48 -2.09
CA ARG A 73 -8.39 3.51 -3.12
C ARG A 73 -8.48 2.92 -4.51
N ARG A 74 -9.11 3.68 -5.41
CA ARG A 74 -9.07 3.43 -6.84
C ARG A 74 -7.83 4.08 -7.45
N ALA A 75 -7.05 3.33 -8.22
CA ALA A 75 -5.87 3.82 -8.92
C ALA A 75 -5.81 3.19 -10.32
N ALA A 76 -5.94 4.01 -11.37
CA ALA A 76 -6.19 3.51 -12.73
C ALA A 76 -7.34 2.47 -12.73
N ASP A 77 -7.12 1.27 -13.25
CA ASP A 77 -8.03 0.12 -13.32
C ASP A 77 -7.94 -0.82 -12.10
N ARG A 78 -7.39 -0.34 -10.98
CA ARG A 78 -7.05 -1.16 -9.82
C ARG A 78 -7.70 -0.70 -8.53
N VAL A 79 -7.86 -1.65 -7.61
CA VAL A 79 -8.14 -1.39 -6.19
C VAL A 79 -6.85 -1.57 -5.40
N LEU A 80 -6.49 -0.55 -4.64
CA LEU A 80 -5.31 -0.57 -3.78
C LEU A 80 -5.75 -0.71 -2.33
N PHE A 81 -5.08 -1.61 -1.59
CA PHE A 81 -5.08 -1.59 -0.14
C PHE A 81 -3.79 -0.94 0.30
N ILE A 82 -3.90 0.27 0.82
CA ILE A 82 -2.76 1.08 1.27
C ILE A 82 -2.86 1.29 2.78
N PRO A 83 -1.77 1.68 3.45
CA PRO A 83 -1.86 2.16 4.83
C PRO A 83 -2.90 3.29 4.94
N ALA A 84 -3.63 3.34 6.05
CA ALA A 84 -4.59 4.41 6.34
C ALA A 84 -3.86 5.72 6.72
N PHE A 85 -3.06 6.26 5.80
CA PHE A 85 -2.12 7.36 6.05
C PHE A 85 -2.75 8.55 6.76
N GLU A 86 -3.95 8.96 6.32
CA GLU A 86 -4.66 10.10 6.91
C GLU A 86 -5.01 9.88 8.38
N ALA A 87 -5.39 8.65 8.75
CA ALA A 87 -5.67 8.30 10.13
C ALA A 87 -4.38 8.25 10.96
N MET A 88 -3.32 7.64 10.41
CA MET A 88 -2.01 7.53 11.07
C MET A 88 -1.34 8.89 11.34
N LEU A 89 -1.60 9.91 10.52
CA LEU A 89 -1.01 11.25 10.66
C LEU A 89 -1.65 12.10 11.74
N LYS A 90 -2.71 11.62 12.42
CA LYS A 90 -3.40 12.38 13.48
C LYS A 90 -2.63 12.42 14.80
N GLY A 91 -1.56 11.66 14.96
CA GLY A 91 -0.66 11.70 16.13
C GLY A 91 0.02 10.36 16.45
N ASP A 92 1.06 10.38 17.28
CA ASP A 92 1.92 9.20 17.53
C ASP A 92 1.19 8.03 18.21
N GLU A 93 0.28 8.31 19.17
CA GLU A 93 -0.53 7.28 19.83
C GLU A 93 -1.45 6.56 18.83
N VAL A 94 -1.85 7.28 17.77
CA VAL A 94 -2.77 6.84 16.74
C VAL A 94 -2.08 5.98 15.66
N VAL A 95 -0.77 6.13 15.48
CA VAL A 95 0.03 5.35 14.51
C VAL A 95 -0.06 3.85 14.79
N ARG A 96 -0.01 3.45 16.07
CA ARG A 96 -0.11 2.03 16.44
C ARG A 96 -1.53 1.52 16.36
N GLU A 97 -2.51 2.34 16.72
CA GLU A 97 -3.93 1.99 16.63
C GLU A 97 -4.35 1.68 15.19
N TYR A 98 -3.90 2.50 14.23
CA TYR A 98 -4.20 2.32 12.80
C TYR A 98 -3.03 1.78 11.98
N ALA A 99 -2.14 1.02 12.64
CA ALA A 99 -1.01 0.40 11.95
C ALA A 99 -1.50 -0.54 10.82
N PRO A 100 -0.75 -0.65 9.71
CA PRO A 100 -1.04 -1.62 8.65
C PRO A 100 -1.12 -3.05 9.18
N PRO A 101 -1.88 -3.93 8.50
CA PRO A 101 -1.92 -5.35 8.86
C PRO A 101 -0.55 -6.03 8.65
N GLY A 102 -0.32 -7.12 9.37
CA GLY A 102 1.00 -7.79 9.38
C GLY A 102 1.44 -8.28 8.00
N TRP A 103 0.49 -8.73 7.18
CA TRP A 103 0.75 -9.13 5.80
C TRP A 103 1.25 -7.97 4.94
N MET A 104 0.77 -6.74 5.15
CA MET A 104 1.19 -5.57 4.37
C MET A 104 2.62 -5.18 4.72
N MET A 105 3.04 -5.36 5.97
CA MET A 105 4.41 -5.10 6.38
C MET A 105 5.40 -6.09 5.77
N LYS A 106 4.95 -7.32 5.50
CA LYS A 106 5.78 -8.39 4.93
C LYS A 106 5.79 -8.40 3.39
N HIS A 107 4.64 -8.19 2.76
CA HIS A 107 4.46 -8.32 1.31
C HIS A 107 4.35 -6.95 0.60
N GLY A 108 4.11 -5.88 1.35
CA GLY A 108 3.82 -4.55 0.83
C GLY A 108 2.31 -4.33 0.60
N PRO A 109 1.94 -3.11 0.17
CA PRO A 109 0.56 -2.75 -0.16
C PRO A 109 0.02 -3.62 -1.30
N LEU A 110 -1.26 -3.96 -1.23
CA LEU A 110 -1.93 -4.84 -2.20
C LEU A 110 -2.48 -4.03 -3.38
N SER A 111 -2.32 -4.58 -4.58
CA SER A 111 -2.91 -4.05 -5.81
C SER A 111 -3.69 -5.16 -6.50
N LEU A 112 -5.00 -4.97 -6.64
CA LEU A 112 -5.92 -5.90 -7.28
C LEU A 112 -6.43 -5.31 -8.59
N SER A 113 -6.54 -6.14 -9.63
CA SER A 113 -7.34 -5.77 -10.80
C SER A 113 -8.82 -5.61 -10.42
N GLN A 114 -9.61 -4.95 -11.27
CA GLN A 114 -11.05 -4.86 -11.04
C GLN A 114 -11.72 -6.26 -10.99
N ALA A 115 -11.24 -7.21 -11.79
CA ALA A 115 -11.78 -8.57 -11.80
C ALA A 115 -11.49 -9.30 -10.48
N ASP A 116 -10.27 -9.15 -9.98
CA ASP A 116 -9.81 -9.68 -8.70
C ASP A 116 -10.58 -9.09 -7.52
N TRP A 117 -10.81 -7.78 -7.54
CA TRP A 117 -11.66 -7.11 -6.54
C TRP A 117 -13.08 -7.67 -6.54
N GLY A 118 -13.62 -8.03 -7.71
CA GLY A 118 -14.93 -8.67 -7.84
C GLY A 118 -15.07 -9.97 -7.03
N VAL A 119 -13.98 -10.69 -6.77
CA VAL A 119 -13.99 -11.88 -5.89
C VAL A 119 -14.32 -11.48 -4.45
N ILE A 120 -13.80 -10.35 -3.99
CA ILE A 120 -14.05 -9.81 -2.64
C ILE A 120 -15.47 -9.25 -2.55
N GLU A 121 -15.92 -8.52 -3.59
CA GLU A 121 -17.30 -8.01 -3.68
C GLU A 121 -18.33 -9.16 -3.59
N LEU A 122 -18.12 -10.25 -4.33
CA LEU A 122 -18.99 -11.43 -4.27
C LEU A 122 -18.91 -12.15 -2.92
N ALA A 123 -17.77 -12.05 -2.25
CA ALA A 123 -17.51 -12.65 -0.96
C ALA A 123 -17.97 -11.79 0.22
N SER A 124 -18.44 -10.55 0.03
CA SER A 124 -18.89 -9.71 1.13
C SER A 124 -19.99 -8.79 0.66
N SER A 125 -21.21 -8.96 1.18
CA SER A 125 -22.34 -8.12 0.81
C SER A 125 -22.16 -6.64 1.18
N GLY A 126 -21.21 -6.33 2.07
CA GLY A 126 -20.89 -4.96 2.45
C GLY A 126 -19.77 -4.33 1.61
N ALA A 127 -18.98 -5.12 0.89
CA ALA A 127 -17.83 -4.58 0.16
C ALA A 127 -18.28 -3.59 -0.92
N PRO A 128 -17.61 -2.43 -1.05
CA PRO A 128 -18.01 -1.40 -1.97
C PRO A 128 -17.76 -1.80 -3.42
N SER A 129 -18.62 -1.32 -4.31
CA SER A 129 -18.36 -1.43 -5.74
C SER A 129 -17.06 -0.69 -6.11
N TYR A 130 -16.28 -1.22 -7.07
CA TYR A 130 -15.08 -0.54 -7.60
C TYR A 130 -15.32 0.95 -7.91
N GLY A 131 -16.46 1.28 -8.56
CA GLY A 131 -16.81 2.65 -8.94
C GLY A 131 -17.13 3.58 -7.77
N SER A 132 -17.45 3.03 -6.59
CA SER A 132 -17.72 3.81 -5.37
C SER A 132 -16.48 4.09 -4.53
N LEU A 133 -15.33 3.49 -4.87
CA LEU A 133 -14.07 3.76 -4.20
C LEU A 133 -13.52 5.14 -4.58
N THR A 134 -13.08 5.89 -3.58
CA THR A 134 -12.42 7.17 -3.77
C THR A 134 -11.12 6.97 -4.56
N GLN A 135 -10.86 7.85 -5.53
CA GLN A 135 -9.60 7.85 -6.23
C GLN A 135 -8.46 8.22 -5.27
N ILE A 136 -7.33 7.55 -5.37
CA ILE A 136 -6.15 7.86 -4.57
C ILE A 136 -5.73 9.32 -4.80
N SER A 137 -5.40 10.03 -3.72
CA SER A 137 -4.91 11.41 -3.81
C SER A 137 -3.41 11.45 -4.14
N THR A 138 -2.90 12.60 -4.58
CA THR A 138 -1.46 12.78 -4.80
C THR A 138 -0.64 12.58 -3.52
N SER A 139 -1.18 13.03 -2.38
CA SER A 139 -0.54 12.84 -1.06
C SER A 139 -0.41 11.36 -0.71
N GLU A 140 -1.48 10.60 -0.89
CA GLU A 140 -1.46 9.15 -0.66
C GLU A 140 -0.55 8.42 -1.65
N MET A 141 -0.50 8.85 -2.92
CA MET A 141 0.43 8.29 -3.92
C MET A 141 1.90 8.48 -3.53
N LEU A 142 2.27 9.67 -3.07
CA LEU A 142 3.64 9.95 -2.62
C LEU A 142 3.98 9.17 -1.34
N ARG A 143 3.05 9.09 -0.38
CA ARG A 143 3.24 8.30 0.84
C ARG A 143 3.28 6.81 0.56
N LEU A 144 2.53 6.33 -0.42
CA LEU A 144 2.61 4.96 -0.91
C LEU A 144 3.99 4.68 -1.50
N PHE A 145 4.53 5.61 -2.31
CA PHE A 145 5.90 5.52 -2.80
C PHE A 145 6.93 5.50 -1.66
N HIS A 146 6.78 6.35 -0.64
CA HIS A 146 7.63 6.34 0.57
C HIS A 146 7.52 5.03 1.34
N PHE A 147 6.31 4.48 1.47
CA PHE A 147 6.08 3.21 2.15
C PHE A 147 6.79 2.03 1.46
N LEU A 148 6.92 2.09 0.14
CA LEU A 148 7.61 1.10 -0.70
C LEU A 148 9.14 1.28 -0.71
N ALA A 149 9.66 2.39 -0.19
CA ALA A 149 11.10 2.61 -0.13
C ALA A 149 11.76 1.62 0.86
N PRO A 150 13.01 1.21 0.62
CA PRO A 150 13.74 0.33 1.54
C PRO A 150 13.78 0.90 2.96
N ARG A 151 13.45 0.07 3.97
CA ARG A 151 13.30 0.53 5.37
C ARG A 151 14.58 1.08 5.98
N ASP A 152 15.74 0.60 5.57
CA ASP A 152 17.01 1.14 6.04
C ASP A 152 17.34 2.52 5.44
N PHE A 153 16.77 2.83 4.26
CA PHE A 153 16.84 4.15 3.63
C PHE A 153 15.81 5.11 4.24
N LEU A 154 14.58 4.64 4.46
CA LEU A 154 13.51 5.40 5.11
C LEU A 154 12.86 4.54 6.21
N ARG A 155 13.31 4.74 7.44
CA ARG A 155 12.82 3.99 8.61
C ARG A 155 11.37 4.33 8.95
N ASP A 156 11.06 5.63 8.93
CA ASP A 156 9.71 6.13 9.14
C ASP A 156 9.14 6.66 7.82
N TYR A 157 8.20 5.91 7.25
CA TYR A 157 7.55 6.25 5.99
C TYR A 157 6.52 7.38 6.10
N LEU A 158 6.16 7.80 7.31
CA LEU A 158 5.32 8.97 7.51
C LEU A 158 6.12 10.27 7.50
N SER A 159 7.44 10.17 7.71
CA SER A 159 8.37 11.28 7.88
C SER A 159 9.49 11.28 6.82
N PRO A 160 9.17 11.59 5.54
CA PRO A 160 10.11 11.48 4.42
C PRO A 160 11.36 12.38 4.56
N ALA A 161 11.30 13.42 5.40
CA ALA A 161 12.43 14.30 5.71
C ALA A 161 13.63 13.55 6.35
N PHE A 162 13.41 12.38 6.96
CA PHE A 162 14.46 11.57 7.57
C PHE A 162 15.07 10.51 6.62
N ALA A 163 14.81 10.61 5.32
CA ALA A 163 15.45 9.76 4.32
C ALA A 163 16.99 9.87 4.38
N ARG A 164 17.66 8.72 4.36
CA ARG A 164 19.12 8.61 4.48
C ARG A 164 19.80 8.72 3.11
N TRP A 165 19.87 9.95 2.60
CA TRP A 165 20.47 10.26 1.30
C TRP A 165 21.95 9.88 1.19
N ASP A 166 22.66 9.79 2.32
CA ASP A 166 24.04 9.31 2.43
C ASP A 166 24.23 7.85 1.98
N LEU A 167 23.15 7.07 1.94
CA LEU A 167 23.21 5.66 1.55
C LEU A 167 23.15 5.43 0.05
N ILE A 168 22.92 6.47 -0.77
CA ILE A 168 22.87 6.31 -2.22
C ILE A 168 24.29 6.27 -2.78
N LEU A 169 24.68 5.11 -3.34
CA LEU A 169 25.97 4.92 -3.99
C LEU A 169 26.00 5.47 -5.41
N ALA A 170 24.98 5.14 -6.20
CA ALA A 170 24.83 5.54 -7.60
C ALA A 170 23.40 5.30 -8.10
N THR A 171 23.11 5.79 -9.30
CA THR A 171 21.90 5.42 -10.06
C THR A 171 22.29 4.73 -11.37
N SER A 172 21.39 3.92 -11.94
CA SER A 172 21.57 3.34 -13.29
C SER A 172 21.18 4.29 -14.43
N GLY A 173 20.68 5.50 -14.11
CA GLY A 173 20.29 6.50 -15.09
C GLY A 173 21.50 7.17 -15.75
N ARG A 174 21.23 7.99 -16.77
CA ARG A 174 22.28 8.69 -17.53
C ARG A 174 22.95 9.83 -16.75
N ASP A 175 22.21 10.41 -15.81
CA ASP A 175 22.66 11.53 -14.98
C ASP A 175 22.21 11.30 -13.53
N SER A 176 23.10 10.72 -12.72
CA SER A 176 22.80 10.45 -11.32
C SER A 176 22.52 11.70 -10.50
N VAL A 177 23.04 12.88 -10.88
CA VAL A 177 22.76 14.13 -10.17
C VAL A 177 21.31 14.53 -10.39
N ALA A 178 20.84 14.47 -11.65
CA ALA A 178 19.45 14.75 -11.99
C ALA A 178 18.50 13.72 -11.36
N ASP A 179 18.84 12.44 -11.40
CA ASP A 179 18.03 11.36 -10.81
C ASP A 179 17.85 11.56 -9.30
N ILE A 180 18.94 11.85 -8.57
CA ILE A 180 18.89 12.09 -7.12
C ILE A 180 18.12 13.36 -6.80
N ALA A 181 18.26 14.42 -7.60
CA ALA A 181 17.49 15.65 -7.42
C ALA A 181 15.98 15.40 -7.60
N TYR A 182 15.60 14.62 -8.61
CA TYR A 182 14.22 14.22 -8.83
C TYR A 182 13.69 13.35 -7.69
N LEU A 183 14.47 12.37 -7.22
CA LEU A 183 14.10 11.54 -6.08
C LEU A 183 13.91 12.35 -4.80
N LYS A 184 14.81 13.30 -4.50
CA LYS A 184 14.66 14.23 -3.36
C LYS A 184 13.37 15.02 -3.44
N ARG A 185 12.99 15.44 -4.64
CA ARG A 185 11.71 16.13 -4.86
C ARG A 185 10.51 15.22 -4.58
N LEU A 186 10.55 13.93 -4.95
CA LEU A 186 9.47 12.98 -4.59
C LEU A 186 9.34 12.76 -3.07
N PHE A 187 10.39 13.05 -2.31
CA PHE A 187 10.42 13.00 -0.84
C PHE A 187 10.17 14.35 -0.17
N SER A 188 9.85 15.39 -0.93
CA SER A 188 9.43 16.68 -0.35
C SER A 188 7.98 16.63 0.12
N GLU A 189 7.53 17.72 0.75
CA GLU A 189 6.13 17.89 1.16
C GLU A 189 5.16 17.65 -0.02
N PRO A 190 4.09 16.84 0.17
CA PRO A 190 3.11 16.57 -0.88
C PRO A 190 2.44 17.82 -1.46
N ALA A 191 2.35 18.91 -0.69
CA ALA A 191 1.78 20.19 -1.12
C ALA A 191 2.55 20.85 -2.28
N VAL A 192 3.77 20.40 -2.58
CA VAL A 192 4.56 20.84 -3.74
C VAL A 192 4.00 20.28 -5.07
N PHE A 193 3.03 19.36 -5.01
CA PHE A 193 2.44 18.74 -6.18
C PHE A 193 0.95 19.05 -6.28
N THR A 194 0.52 19.52 -7.45
CA THR A 194 -0.87 19.94 -7.70
C THR A 194 -1.79 18.77 -8.07
N GLY A 195 -1.22 17.62 -8.44
CA GLY A 195 -1.97 16.47 -8.91
C GLY A 195 -1.06 15.33 -9.37
N HIS A 196 -1.64 14.32 -10.00
CA HIS A 196 -0.91 13.24 -10.64
C HIS A 196 -1.72 12.61 -11.77
N SER A 197 -1.03 11.90 -12.65
CA SER A 197 -1.64 11.06 -13.68
C SER A 197 -1.03 9.67 -13.66
N PHE A 198 -1.86 8.64 -13.73
CA PHE A 198 -1.41 7.29 -14.07
C PHE A 198 -0.93 7.27 -15.52
N CYS A 199 0.11 6.48 -15.79
CA CYS A 199 0.72 6.44 -17.11
C CYS A 199 1.46 5.14 -17.36
N THR A 200 1.85 4.95 -18.62
CA THR A 200 2.84 3.95 -19.03
C THR A 200 4.14 4.69 -19.33
N PRO A 201 5.31 4.15 -18.94
CA PRO A 201 6.60 4.66 -19.39
C PRO A 201 6.70 4.70 -20.93
N ASP A 202 7.48 5.62 -21.47
CA ASP A 202 7.66 5.73 -22.92
C ASP A 202 8.29 4.44 -23.49
N PRO A 203 7.88 4.00 -24.69
CA PRO A 203 8.46 2.81 -25.32
C PRO A 203 9.99 2.92 -25.43
N GLY A 204 10.71 1.93 -24.89
CA GLY A 204 12.17 1.90 -24.89
C GLY A 204 12.84 2.64 -23.73
N SER A 205 12.08 3.28 -22.84
CA SER A 205 12.62 3.79 -21.58
C SER A 205 13.07 2.63 -20.69
N SER A 206 14.26 2.75 -20.09
CA SER A 206 14.76 1.81 -19.09
C SER A 206 14.31 2.21 -17.69
N THR A 207 14.29 1.28 -16.75
CA THR A 207 14.08 1.63 -15.32
C THR A 207 15.37 2.19 -14.73
N VAL A 208 15.26 3.34 -14.08
CA VAL A 208 16.30 3.90 -13.20
C VAL A 208 16.21 3.19 -11.86
N SER A 209 17.35 2.66 -11.44
CA SER A 209 17.56 2.00 -10.16
C SER A 209 18.50 2.85 -9.31
N VAL A 210 18.22 2.91 -8.01
CA VAL A 210 19.09 3.49 -6.99
C VAL A 210 19.79 2.35 -6.27
N PHE A 211 21.11 2.39 -6.22
CA PHE A 211 21.91 1.39 -5.50
C PHE A 211 22.27 1.91 -4.12
N LEU A 212 21.90 1.16 -3.09
CA LEU A 212 22.02 1.58 -1.69
C LEU A 212 23.14 0.84 -0.96
N ASP A 213 23.89 1.56 -0.12
CA ASP A 213 24.98 1.08 0.72
C ASP A 213 24.45 0.40 1.99
N PHE A 214 23.90 -0.81 1.84
CA PHE A 214 23.55 -1.69 2.95
C PHE A 214 24.53 -2.86 3.02
N LEU A 215 24.42 -3.70 4.06
CA LEU A 215 25.23 -4.93 4.22
C LEU A 215 25.20 -5.84 2.97
N SER A 216 24.12 -5.76 2.19
CA SER A 216 24.06 -6.23 0.80
C SER A 216 23.62 -5.07 -0.09
N ILE A 217 24.30 -4.84 -1.21
CA ILE A 217 23.88 -3.83 -2.20
C ILE A 217 22.42 -4.10 -2.57
N HIS A 218 21.57 -3.11 -2.30
CA HIS A 218 20.15 -3.21 -2.59
C HIS A 218 19.83 -2.33 -3.79
N GLU A 219 19.27 -2.95 -4.82
CA GLU A 219 18.75 -2.26 -5.99
C GLU A 219 17.30 -1.83 -5.73
N TRP A 220 17.05 -0.53 -5.71
CA TRP A 220 15.70 0.02 -5.63
C TRP A 220 15.29 0.65 -6.96
N ARG A 221 14.38 -0.01 -7.68
CA ARG A 221 13.83 0.44 -8.96
C ARG A 221 12.78 1.52 -8.77
N VAL A 222 13.07 2.76 -9.17
CA VAL A 222 12.33 3.97 -8.74
C VAL A 222 11.44 4.60 -9.82
N PHE A 223 11.96 4.85 -11.02
CA PHE A 223 11.25 5.56 -12.08
C PHE A 223 11.84 5.23 -13.46
N SER A 224 11.18 5.63 -14.54
CA SER A 224 11.66 5.48 -15.91
C SER A 224 12.72 6.53 -16.31
N ALA A 225 13.63 6.14 -17.20
CA ALA A 225 14.69 6.98 -17.77
C ALA A 225 14.18 7.75 -19.01
N GLU A 226 13.40 8.80 -18.78
CA GLU A 226 12.81 9.67 -19.80
C GLU A 226 12.73 11.12 -19.30
N ASP A 227 12.46 12.09 -20.19
CA ASP A 227 12.46 13.53 -19.84
C ASP A 227 11.47 13.88 -18.71
N LYS A 228 10.36 13.14 -18.63
CA LYS A 228 9.37 13.25 -17.55
C LYS A 228 9.21 11.88 -16.87
N PRO A 229 10.07 11.56 -15.88
CA PRO A 229 10.10 10.24 -15.29
C PRO A 229 8.74 9.82 -14.74
N ALA A 230 8.28 8.63 -15.11
CA ALA A 230 7.15 7.94 -14.50
C ALA A 230 7.63 7.20 -13.25
N VAL A 231 7.10 7.59 -12.09
CA VAL A 231 7.39 6.98 -10.80
C VAL A 231 6.74 5.60 -10.74
N ARG A 232 7.53 4.61 -10.35
CA ARG A 232 7.15 3.20 -10.34
C ARG A 232 6.64 2.78 -8.95
N LEU A 233 5.45 2.19 -8.89
CA LEU A 233 4.91 1.56 -7.67
C LEU A 233 4.96 0.02 -7.74
N SER A 234 4.80 -0.54 -8.94
CA SER A 234 4.92 -1.97 -9.26
C SER A 234 5.42 -2.13 -10.70
N GLU A 235 5.50 -3.36 -11.22
CA GLU A 235 5.85 -3.61 -12.63
C GLU A 235 4.84 -3.04 -13.63
N ASP A 236 3.62 -2.74 -13.18
CA ASP A 236 2.46 -2.41 -14.00
C ASP A 236 1.71 -1.14 -13.56
N LEU A 237 2.14 -0.49 -12.48
CA LEU A 237 1.54 0.74 -11.97
C LEU A 237 2.59 1.84 -11.86
N TYR A 238 2.42 2.86 -12.69
CA TYR A 238 3.26 4.05 -12.73
C TYR A 238 2.42 5.32 -12.66
N PHE A 239 3.02 6.38 -12.12
CA PHE A 239 2.39 7.69 -12.07
C PHE A 239 3.40 8.82 -12.31
N ARG A 240 2.89 9.95 -12.80
CA ARG A 240 3.65 11.21 -12.90
C ARG A 240 2.97 12.24 -12.01
N PRO A 241 3.64 12.71 -10.94
CA PRO A 241 3.11 13.81 -10.16
C PRO A 241 3.27 15.12 -10.94
N TRP A 242 2.29 16.01 -10.85
CA TRP A 242 2.32 17.32 -11.50
C TRP A 242 2.99 18.35 -10.58
N PRO A 243 3.88 19.20 -11.11
CA PRO A 243 4.44 20.33 -10.38
C PRO A 243 3.36 21.29 -9.85
#